data_AF-A0A534LGD1-F1
#
_entry.id   AF-A0A534LGD1-F1
#
_cell.length_a   1.000
_cell.length_b   1.000
_cell.length_c   1.000
_cell.angle_alpha   90.00
_cell.angle_beta   90.00
_cell.angle_gamma   90.00
#
_symmetry.space_group_name_H-M   'P 1'
#
loop_
_entity.id
_entity.type
_entity.pdbx_description
1 polymer ?
#
loop_
_entity_poly.entity_id
_entity_poly.type
_entity_poly.pdbx_seq_one_letter_code
_entity_poly.pdbx_strand_id
1 'polypeptide(L)'
;MRLRTTALASVVVVAVLLAGVLPWRPASAVPAPSVRILFDFGDGSYVWAIEPIGDPLATNATWHVVQRAASSNGIALDAAWSSCCGVAIFDVGGRHPPAGFVGLLGWNATLHRWDFTSKGISALVVRDGDSIALYNAAFASAPPYASRTPVPTPDEPWPSVEFRGDWSNSGVAGSAAPDRVRVLWDRDSGKREIGSTPAVAYGKVFVTTMGWTLALDAGSGQVLWNTSRAKGFSSPAVFNNSVYVGTSSGTVVRLNETDGALLWETRLLARTSFSGITSSPKVAFDRVFVGTFNETGGPGEAVA
;
A
#
# COMPACT_ATOMS: atom_id res chain seq x y z
N MET A 1 95.04 -33.51 11.83
CA MET A 1 95.57 -32.52 12.80
C MET A 1 94.87 -31.19 12.55
N ARG A 2 94.25 -30.59 13.58
CA ARG A 2 93.57 -29.27 13.61
C ARG A 2 92.26 -29.18 12.82
N LEU A 3 91.21 -28.46 13.23
CA LEU A 3 90.67 -27.96 14.50
C LEU A 3 89.24 -27.50 14.15
N ARG A 4 88.27 -27.65 15.07
CA ARG A 4 86.89 -27.18 14.88
C ARG A 4 86.84 -25.65 14.80
N THR A 5 85.99 -25.13 13.92
CA THR A 5 85.35 -23.81 14.07
C THR A 5 83.94 -23.85 13.48
N THR A 6 82.95 -23.80 14.36
CA THR A 6 81.52 -23.57 14.07
C THR A 6 81.31 -22.09 13.77
N ALA A 7 80.78 -21.77 12.58
CA ALA A 7 80.32 -20.44 12.22
C ALA A 7 78.79 -20.36 12.31
N LEU A 8 78.30 -19.40 13.10
CA LEU A 8 76.89 -19.03 13.20
C LEU A 8 76.49 -18.27 11.92
N ALA A 9 75.50 -18.78 11.19
CA ALA A 9 74.89 -18.07 10.06
C ALA A 9 73.68 -17.27 10.58
N SER A 10 73.82 -15.94 10.63
CA SER A 10 72.72 -15.02 10.92
C SER A 10 71.84 -14.87 9.66
N VAL A 11 70.57 -15.24 9.77
CA VAL A 11 69.55 -15.04 8.74
C VAL A 11 69.11 -13.58 8.76
N VAL A 12 69.34 -12.85 7.66
CA VAL A 12 68.75 -11.52 7.43
C VAL A 12 67.42 -11.72 6.72
N VAL A 13 66.31 -11.53 7.43
CA VAL A 13 64.97 -11.47 6.83
C VAL A 13 64.73 -10.04 6.36
N VAL A 14 64.76 -9.82 5.05
CA VAL A 14 64.34 -8.55 4.44
C VAL A 14 62.82 -8.56 4.36
N ALA A 15 62.16 -7.82 5.25
CA ALA A 15 60.73 -7.57 5.17
C ALA A 15 60.47 -6.46 4.13
N VAL A 16 59.96 -6.83 2.96
CA VAL A 16 59.46 -5.88 1.97
C VAL A 16 58.05 -5.45 2.37
N LEU A 17 57.90 -4.23 2.90
CA LEU A 17 56.61 -3.59 3.13
C LEU A 17 56.03 -3.14 1.78
N LEU A 18 55.18 -3.97 1.18
CA LEU A 18 54.30 -3.54 0.09
C LEU A 18 53.18 -2.69 0.69
N ALA A 19 53.33 -1.37 0.59
CA ALA A 19 52.23 -0.43 0.84
C ALA A 19 51.16 -0.64 -0.24
N GLY A 20 50.17 -1.48 0.06
CA GLY A 20 48.99 -1.65 -0.77
C GLY A 20 48.20 -0.34 -0.76
N VAL A 21 48.16 0.35 -1.91
CA VAL A 21 47.21 1.43 -2.14
C VAL A 21 45.83 0.77 -2.17
N LEU A 22 45.07 0.91 -1.07
CA LEU A 22 43.66 0.50 -1.06
C LEU A 22 42.96 1.28 -2.20
N PRO A 23 42.27 0.59 -3.14
CA PRO A 23 41.55 1.30 -4.19
C PRO A 23 40.52 2.20 -3.51
N TRP A 24 40.66 3.50 -3.74
CA TRP A 24 39.73 4.51 -3.27
C TRP A 24 38.34 4.13 -3.80
N ARG A 25 37.48 3.64 -2.91
CA ARG A 25 36.07 3.48 -3.23
C ARG A 25 35.49 4.89 -3.30
N PRO A 26 34.97 5.36 -4.44
CA PRO A 26 34.22 6.60 -4.44
C PRO A 26 33.12 6.45 -3.39
N ALA A 27 32.99 7.46 -2.52
CA ALA A 27 31.86 7.51 -1.61
C ALA A 27 30.59 7.33 -2.45
N SER A 28 29.74 6.38 -2.08
CA SER A 28 28.41 6.25 -2.68
C SER A 28 27.79 7.64 -2.71
N ALA A 29 27.50 8.17 -3.92
CA ALA A 29 26.92 9.49 -4.04
C ALA A 29 25.68 9.54 -3.13
N VAL A 30 25.61 10.54 -2.25
CA VAL A 30 24.42 10.76 -1.44
C VAL A 30 23.27 10.90 -2.44
N PRO A 31 22.22 10.05 -2.36
CA PRO A 31 21.11 10.13 -3.30
C PRO A 31 20.54 11.54 -3.27
N ALA A 32 20.24 12.08 -4.46
CA ALA A 32 19.65 13.40 -4.57
C ALA A 32 18.35 13.46 -3.77
N PRO A 33 18.05 14.59 -3.10
CA PRO A 33 16.82 14.72 -2.34
C PRO A 33 15.60 14.50 -3.25
N SER A 34 14.57 13.84 -2.74
CA SER A 34 13.41 13.41 -3.52
C SER A 34 12.10 13.53 -2.73
N VAL A 35 10.98 13.61 -3.45
CA VAL A 35 9.64 13.62 -2.87
C VAL A 35 8.83 12.46 -3.45
N ARG A 36 7.96 11.88 -2.63
CA ARG A 36 7.01 10.85 -3.06
C ARG A 36 5.69 11.51 -3.42
N ILE A 37 5.15 11.17 -4.58
CA ILE A 37 3.90 11.73 -5.09
C ILE A 37 2.92 10.59 -5.31
N LEU A 38 1.75 10.70 -4.70
CA LEU A 38 0.60 9.84 -4.96
C LEU A 38 -0.39 10.56 -5.86
N PHE A 39 -0.69 9.99 -7.03
CA PHE A 39 -1.82 10.38 -7.86
C PHE A 39 -2.97 9.43 -7.59
N ASP A 40 -3.99 9.87 -6.86
CA ASP A 40 -5.22 9.11 -6.62
C ASP A 40 -6.30 9.53 -7.62
N PHE A 41 -6.77 8.58 -8.43
CA PHE A 41 -7.76 8.82 -9.47
C PHE A 41 -9.21 8.78 -8.96
N GLY A 42 -9.43 8.40 -7.69
CA GLY A 42 -10.74 8.35 -7.05
C GLY A 42 -11.60 7.13 -7.42
N ASP A 43 -11.12 6.25 -8.30
CA ASP A 43 -11.80 5.00 -8.72
C ASP A 43 -11.11 3.74 -8.16
N GLY A 44 -10.29 3.91 -7.14
CA GLY A 44 -9.48 2.85 -6.54
C GLY A 44 -8.18 2.56 -7.30
N SER A 45 -7.93 3.17 -8.46
CA SER A 45 -6.61 3.17 -9.08
C SER A 45 -5.78 4.36 -8.59
N TYR A 46 -4.47 4.16 -8.52
CA TYR A 46 -3.52 5.22 -8.15
C TYR A 46 -2.12 4.90 -8.68
N VAL A 47 -1.28 5.93 -8.78
CA VAL A 47 0.13 5.82 -9.20
C VAL A 47 1.02 6.52 -8.18
N TRP A 48 2.08 5.83 -7.77
CA TRP A 48 3.17 6.41 -7.00
C TRP A 48 4.33 6.81 -7.90
N ALA A 49 4.90 7.97 -7.64
CA ALA A 49 6.14 8.43 -8.25
C ALA A 49 7.12 8.89 -7.18
N ILE A 50 8.42 8.71 -7.43
CA ILE A 50 9.50 9.29 -6.63
C ILE A 50 10.30 10.18 -7.56
N GLU A 51 10.31 11.47 -7.29
CA GLU A 51 10.95 12.46 -8.16
C GLU A 51 12.04 13.23 -7.41
N PRO A 52 13.21 13.45 -8.04
CA PRO A 52 14.24 14.29 -7.46
C PRO A 52 13.78 15.75 -7.38
N ILE A 53 14.17 16.41 -6.30
CA ILE A 53 13.95 17.83 -6.08
C ILE A 53 15.29 18.54 -6.26
N GLY A 54 15.37 19.47 -7.21
CA GLY A 54 16.59 20.25 -7.45
C GLY A 54 16.83 21.24 -6.31
N ASP A 55 16.11 22.36 -6.34
CA ASP A 55 16.05 23.31 -5.22
C ASP A 55 14.66 23.24 -4.58
N PRO A 56 14.52 22.65 -3.38
CA PRO A 56 13.23 22.53 -2.69
C PRO A 56 12.63 23.88 -2.29
N LEU A 57 13.45 24.93 -2.15
CA LEU A 57 13.00 26.26 -1.75
C LEU A 57 12.62 27.15 -2.93
N ALA A 58 12.92 26.73 -4.17
CA ALA A 58 12.57 27.48 -5.36
C ALA A 58 11.05 27.63 -5.51
N THR A 59 10.62 28.80 -5.99
CA THR A 59 9.21 29.03 -6.34
C THR A 59 8.76 27.98 -7.35
N ASN A 60 7.57 27.39 -7.13
CA ASN A 60 7.01 26.31 -7.95
C ASN A 60 7.81 25.00 -7.99
N ALA A 61 8.82 24.81 -7.13
CA ALA A 61 9.60 23.56 -7.12
C ALA A 61 8.71 22.32 -7.03
N THR A 62 7.76 22.31 -6.09
CA THR A 62 6.79 21.24 -5.91
C THR A 62 5.92 21.01 -7.14
N TRP A 63 5.43 22.09 -7.76
CA TRP A 63 4.64 22.00 -8.99
C TRP A 63 5.44 21.38 -10.14
N HIS A 64 6.68 21.79 -10.36
CA HIS A 64 7.54 21.23 -11.40
C HIS A 64 7.84 19.75 -11.21
N VAL A 65 8.04 19.32 -9.96
CA VAL A 65 8.21 17.91 -9.62
C VAL A 65 6.94 17.12 -9.94
N VAL A 66 5.75 17.63 -9.58
CA VAL A 66 4.46 17.00 -9.89
C VAL A 66 4.22 16.88 -11.39
N GLN A 67 4.54 17.92 -12.17
CA GLN A 67 4.44 17.88 -13.64
C GLN A 67 5.34 16.80 -14.25
N ARG A 68 6.58 16.65 -13.76
CA ARG A 68 7.50 15.60 -14.23
C ARG A 68 6.97 14.20 -13.90
N ALA A 69 6.53 13.99 -12.65
CA ALA A 69 5.95 12.72 -12.22
C ALA A 69 4.74 12.32 -13.08
N ALA A 70 3.86 13.29 -13.36
CA ALA A 70 2.68 13.04 -14.18
C ALA A 70 3.10 12.69 -15.62
N SER A 71 4.00 13.46 -16.22
CA SER A 71 4.49 13.22 -17.58
C SER A 71 5.21 11.88 -17.72
N SER A 72 6.02 11.47 -16.75
CA SER A 72 6.77 10.20 -16.79
C SER A 72 5.85 8.98 -16.67
N ASN A 73 4.67 9.16 -16.06
CA ASN A 73 3.66 8.12 -15.89
C ASN A 73 2.50 8.23 -16.89
N GLY A 74 2.58 9.12 -17.90
CA GLY A 74 1.53 9.29 -18.90
C GLY A 74 0.20 9.85 -18.34
N ILE A 75 0.27 10.58 -17.23
CA ILE A 75 -0.88 11.18 -16.56
C ILE A 75 -1.08 12.60 -17.08
N ALA A 76 -2.21 12.86 -17.74
CA ALA A 76 -2.60 14.22 -18.11
C ALA A 76 -3.02 15.01 -16.87
N LEU A 77 -2.58 16.27 -16.76
CA LEU A 77 -3.03 17.20 -15.72
C LEU A 77 -3.73 18.38 -16.40
N ASP A 78 -4.98 18.66 -15.99
CA ASP A 78 -5.60 19.95 -16.26
C ASP A 78 -5.36 20.85 -15.05
N ALA A 79 -4.69 21.98 -15.26
CA ALA A 79 -4.33 22.91 -14.21
C ALA A 79 -4.31 24.34 -14.73
N ALA A 80 -4.77 25.27 -13.89
CA ALA A 80 -4.72 26.69 -14.19
C ALA A 80 -4.28 27.49 -12.97
N TRP A 81 -3.79 28.71 -13.22
CA TRP A 81 -3.46 29.62 -12.14
C TRP A 81 -4.74 30.24 -11.55
N SER A 82 -4.80 30.31 -10.22
CA SER A 82 -5.86 30.95 -9.43
C SER A 82 -5.26 31.95 -8.45
N SER A 83 -5.92 33.09 -8.26
CA SER A 83 -5.42 34.17 -7.40
C SER A 83 -5.47 33.88 -5.92
N CYS A 84 -6.35 33.00 -5.46
CA CYS A 84 -6.46 32.67 -4.05
C CYS A 84 -5.42 31.64 -3.58
N CYS A 85 -4.97 30.73 -4.46
CA CYS A 85 -4.16 29.59 -4.07
C CYS A 85 -3.01 29.25 -5.03
N GLY A 86 -2.79 30.01 -6.09
CA GLY A 86 -1.78 29.73 -7.10
C GLY A 86 -2.23 28.63 -8.06
N VAL A 87 -1.37 27.67 -8.40
CA VAL A 87 -1.75 26.59 -9.32
C VAL A 87 -2.84 25.71 -8.68
N ALA A 88 -3.99 25.63 -9.34
CA ALA A 88 -5.09 24.74 -9.02
C ALA A 88 -5.17 23.65 -10.09
N ILE A 89 -5.37 22.40 -9.66
CA ILE A 89 -5.49 21.25 -10.56
C ILE A 89 -6.97 20.91 -10.65
N PHE A 90 -7.49 20.87 -11.87
CA PHE A 90 -8.90 20.62 -12.18
C PHE A 90 -9.13 19.16 -12.58
N ASP A 91 -8.12 18.47 -13.09
CA ASP A 91 -8.22 17.08 -13.54
C ASP A 91 -6.88 16.35 -13.41
N VAL A 92 -6.94 15.07 -13.03
CA VAL A 92 -5.80 14.14 -13.07
C VAL A 92 -6.23 12.90 -13.86
N GLY A 93 -5.59 12.66 -15.00
CA GLY A 93 -5.79 11.46 -15.82
C GLY A 93 -7.13 11.37 -16.57
N GLY A 94 -7.78 12.50 -16.85
CA GLY A 94 -9.09 12.59 -17.51
C GLY A 94 -10.28 12.29 -16.60
N ARG A 95 -10.10 12.32 -15.28
CA ARG A 95 -11.07 11.79 -14.30
C ARG A 95 -12.07 12.80 -13.72
N HIS A 96 -12.10 14.02 -14.24
CA HIS A 96 -13.04 15.12 -14.01
C HIS A 96 -13.68 15.08 -12.61
N PRO A 97 -12.94 15.49 -11.56
CA PRO A 97 -13.41 15.45 -10.18
C PRO A 97 -14.80 16.08 -10.01
N PRO A 98 -15.75 15.45 -9.28
CA PRO A 98 -17.09 16.02 -9.07
C PRO A 98 -17.06 17.40 -8.39
N ALA A 99 -16.02 17.66 -7.61
CA ALA A 99 -15.77 18.92 -6.93
C ALA A 99 -15.24 20.04 -7.86
N GLY A 100 -14.89 19.70 -9.10
CA GLY A 100 -14.26 20.60 -10.06
C GLY A 100 -12.78 20.85 -9.80
N PHE A 101 -12.15 20.23 -8.80
CA PHE A 101 -10.71 20.31 -8.60
C PHE A 101 -10.17 19.19 -7.70
N VAL A 102 -8.84 19.12 -7.66
CA VAL A 102 -8.05 18.13 -6.97
C VAL A 102 -7.39 18.77 -5.74
N GLY A 103 -7.69 18.22 -4.58
CA GLY A 103 -7.10 18.57 -3.30
C GLY A 103 -5.64 18.12 -3.20
N LEU A 104 -4.87 18.86 -2.40
CA LEU A 104 -3.48 18.58 -2.12
C LEU A 104 -3.32 18.23 -0.63
N LEU A 105 -2.68 17.10 -0.36
CA LEU A 105 -2.42 16.64 1.00
C LEU A 105 -0.92 16.41 1.23
N GLY A 106 -0.49 16.64 2.46
CA GLY A 106 0.82 16.25 2.96
C GLY A 106 0.69 15.07 3.91
N TRP A 107 1.69 14.17 3.89
CA TRP A 107 1.75 13.06 4.85
C TRP A 107 2.22 13.55 6.22
N ASN A 108 1.40 13.32 7.24
CA ASN A 108 1.77 13.53 8.63
C ASN A 108 2.32 12.22 9.21
N ALA A 109 3.65 12.08 9.19
CA ALA A 109 4.32 10.87 9.67
C ALA A 109 4.11 10.59 11.16
N THR A 110 3.82 11.62 11.98
CA THR A 110 3.57 11.43 13.42
C THR A 110 2.17 10.85 13.67
N LEU A 111 1.18 11.29 12.90
CA LEU A 111 -0.21 10.85 13.04
C LEU A 111 -0.59 9.72 12.07
N HIS A 112 0.34 9.30 11.21
CA HIS A 112 0.14 8.34 10.12
C HIS A 112 -1.13 8.61 9.30
N ARG A 113 -1.30 9.86 8.84
CA ARG A 113 -2.46 10.26 8.03
C ARG A 113 -2.12 11.34 7.01
N TRP A 114 -2.97 11.46 5.99
CA TRP A 114 -2.95 12.56 5.04
C TRP A 114 -3.69 13.78 5.62
N ASP A 115 -3.01 14.92 5.69
CA ASP A 115 -3.57 16.19 6.13
C ASP A 115 -3.68 17.16 4.94
N PHE A 116 -4.80 17.89 4.84
CA PHE A 116 -4.95 18.91 3.81
C PHE A 116 -3.92 20.01 3.96
N THR A 117 -3.29 20.40 2.86
CA THR A 117 -2.33 21.51 2.89
C THR A 117 -3.07 22.84 2.87
N SER A 118 -2.69 23.77 3.75
CA SER A 118 -3.20 25.14 3.75
C SER A 118 -2.61 26.03 2.64
N LYS A 119 -1.68 25.50 1.85
CA LYS A 119 -1.02 26.17 0.73
C LYS A 119 -1.39 25.45 -0.58
N GLY A 120 -1.52 26.18 -1.67
CA GLY A 120 -1.62 25.56 -3.00
C GLY A 120 -0.27 25.04 -3.48
N ILE A 121 -0.30 24.19 -4.53
CA ILE A 121 0.85 23.37 -4.96
C ILE A 121 2.07 24.20 -5.38
N SER A 122 1.85 25.40 -5.92
CA SER A 122 2.90 26.34 -6.31
C SER A 122 3.63 26.99 -5.12
N ALA A 123 2.97 27.09 -3.97
CA ALA A 123 3.51 27.68 -2.74
C ALA A 123 3.90 26.62 -1.69
N LEU A 124 3.56 25.34 -1.91
CA LEU A 124 4.00 24.25 -1.07
C LEU A 124 5.50 24.06 -1.25
N VAL A 125 6.23 23.98 -0.15
CA VAL A 125 7.67 23.71 -0.09
C VAL A 125 7.83 22.33 0.51
N VAL A 126 8.19 21.36 -0.33
CA VAL A 126 8.49 19.98 0.09
C VAL A 126 9.97 19.83 0.39
N ARG A 127 10.30 18.92 1.30
CA ARG A 127 11.66 18.54 1.68
C ARG A 127 11.97 17.13 1.19
N ASP A 128 13.23 16.74 1.33
CA ASP A 128 13.64 15.37 1.06
C ASP A 128 12.84 14.38 1.93
N GLY A 129 12.30 13.34 1.29
CA GLY A 129 11.49 12.30 1.91
C GLY A 129 10.04 12.69 2.18
N ASP A 130 9.65 13.95 1.96
CA ASP A 130 8.25 14.35 2.10
C ASP A 130 7.38 13.54 1.12
N SER A 131 6.11 13.38 1.49
CA SER A 131 5.12 12.70 0.65
C SER A 131 3.90 13.59 0.50
N ILE A 132 3.44 13.72 -0.75
CA ILE A 132 2.24 14.47 -1.10
C ILE A 132 1.27 13.58 -1.88
N ALA A 133 -0.02 13.86 -1.73
CA ALA A 133 -1.07 13.19 -2.47
C ALA A 133 -1.94 14.21 -3.21
N LEU A 134 -2.20 13.92 -4.48
CA LEU A 134 -3.22 14.57 -5.28
C LEU A 134 -4.49 13.72 -5.17
N TYR A 135 -5.54 14.32 -4.62
CA TYR A 135 -6.77 13.63 -4.29
C TYR A 135 -7.97 14.36 -4.86
N ASN A 136 -8.91 13.62 -5.42
CA ASN A 136 -10.14 14.16 -5.98
C ASN A 136 -11.07 14.69 -4.86
N ALA A 137 -10.88 15.94 -4.40
CA ALA A 137 -11.73 16.59 -3.38
C ALA A 137 -11.68 18.12 -3.35
N ALA A 138 -12.71 18.71 -2.73
CA ALA A 138 -12.90 20.16 -2.60
C ALA A 138 -12.21 20.81 -1.36
N PHE A 139 -11.48 21.92 -1.55
CA PHE A 139 -10.97 22.98 -0.65
C PHE A 139 -12.07 23.58 0.24
N ALA A 140 -13.32 23.71 -0.24
CA ALA A 140 -14.33 24.52 0.43
C ALA A 140 -15.11 23.79 1.55
N SER A 141 -14.99 22.46 1.64
CA SER A 141 -15.68 21.68 2.66
C SER A 141 -14.95 20.36 2.95
N ALA A 142 -13.62 20.38 2.93
CA ALA A 142 -12.73 19.22 3.00
C ALA A 142 -13.16 18.20 4.08
N PRO A 143 -13.91 17.14 3.74
CA PRO A 143 -14.06 16.00 4.62
C PRO A 143 -12.68 15.33 4.70
N PRO A 144 -12.39 14.49 5.70
CA PRO A 144 -11.19 13.65 5.68
C PRO A 144 -11.09 12.91 4.33
N TYR A 145 -9.88 12.63 3.86
CA TYR A 145 -9.59 11.82 2.68
C TYR A 145 -10.44 10.53 2.70
N ALA A 146 -11.54 10.49 1.94
CA ALA A 146 -12.63 9.54 2.20
C ALA A 146 -12.95 8.56 1.07
N SER A 147 -12.21 8.50 -0.05
CA SER A 147 -12.68 7.65 -1.17
C SER A 147 -12.19 6.20 -1.16
N ARG A 148 -11.14 5.84 -0.39
CA ARG A 148 -10.77 4.43 -0.20
C ARG A 148 -10.10 4.21 1.14
N THR A 149 -10.55 3.22 1.88
CA THR A 149 -9.92 2.81 3.13
C THR A 149 -9.56 1.34 3.02
N PRO A 150 -8.33 0.91 3.34
CA PRO A 150 -7.15 1.76 3.58
C PRO A 150 -6.77 2.65 2.40
N VAL A 151 -6.32 3.84 2.72
CA VAL A 151 -5.69 4.78 1.79
C VAL A 151 -4.23 4.33 1.58
N PRO A 152 -3.69 4.35 0.35
CA PRO A 152 -2.26 4.16 0.13
C PRO A 152 -1.44 5.18 0.94
N THR A 153 -0.40 4.72 1.63
CA THR A 153 0.48 5.57 2.43
C THR A 153 1.94 5.39 2.01
N PRO A 154 2.84 6.29 2.38
CA PRO A 154 4.27 6.09 2.13
C PRO A 154 4.85 4.83 2.82
N ASP A 155 4.21 4.38 3.90
CA ASP A 155 4.59 3.20 4.67
C ASP A 155 3.93 1.91 4.10
N GLU A 156 2.76 2.05 3.49
CA GLU A 156 1.98 0.99 2.85
C GLU A 156 1.48 1.47 1.48
N PRO A 157 2.36 1.53 0.46
CA PRO A 157 2.04 2.18 -0.81
C PRO A 157 1.08 1.38 -1.69
N TRP A 158 0.95 0.07 -1.45
CA TRP A 158 0.19 -0.84 -2.32
C TRP A 158 -0.78 -1.72 -1.51
N PRO A 159 -1.77 -1.15 -0.80
CA PRO A 159 -2.77 -1.96 -0.12
C PRO A 159 -3.52 -2.83 -1.14
N SER A 160 -3.62 -4.13 -0.86
CA SER A 160 -4.38 -5.12 -1.65
C SER A 160 -5.63 -5.50 -0.87
N VAL A 161 -6.61 -4.59 -0.86
CA VAL A 161 -7.70 -4.60 0.12
C VAL A 161 -8.80 -5.61 -0.17
N GLU A 162 -8.79 -6.22 -1.35
CA GLU A 162 -9.88 -7.09 -1.83
C GLU A 162 -9.35 -8.11 -2.84
N PHE A 163 -10.20 -9.09 -3.19
CA PHE A 163 -9.86 -10.09 -4.20
C PHE A 163 -9.37 -9.42 -5.49
N ARG A 164 -8.20 -9.84 -5.98
CA ARG A 164 -7.53 -9.28 -7.17
C ARG A 164 -7.09 -7.81 -7.06
N GLY A 165 -7.03 -7.24 -5.85
CA GLY A 165 -6.36 -5.97 -5.53
C GLY A 165 -7.12 -4.69 -5.90
N ASP A 166 -8.01 -4.73 -6.90
CA ASP A 166 -8.78 -3.58 -7.36
C ASP A 166 -10.23 -3.90 -7.74
N TRP A 167 -11.03 -2.86 -7.99
CA TRP A 167 -12.43 -2.97 -8.40
C TRP A 167 -12.62 -3.64 -9.77
N SER A 168 -11.62 -3.56 -10.66
CA SER A 168 -11.66 -4.21 -11.98
C SER A 168 -11.30 -5.70 -11.94
N ASN A 169 -10.87 -6.21 -10.77
CA ASN A 169 -10.29 -7.54 -10.58
C ASN A 169 -9.08 -7.80 -11.50
N SER A 170 -8.24 -6.80 -11.76
CA SER A 170 -7.12 -6.95 -12.70
C SER A 170 -6.12 -8.03 -12.26
N GLY A 171 -5.89 -8.17 -10.95
CA GLY A 171 -4.85 -9.03 -10.41
C GLY A 171 -3.44 -8.52 -10.71
N VAL A 172 -3.29 -7.24 -11.05
CA VAL A 172 -2.01 -6.61 -11.36
C VAL A 172 -1.47 -5.88 -10.14
N ALA A 173 -0.20 -6.11 -9.81
CA ALA A 173 0.50 -5.32 -8.82
C ALA A 173 0.97 -3.99 -9.42
N GLY A 174 0.85 -2.89 -8.68
CA GLY A 174 1.29 -1.56 -9.12
C GLY A 174 2.81 -1.35 -9.19
N SER A 175 3.60 -2.40 -8.96
CA SER A 175 5.06 -2.37 -9.00
C SER A 175 5.62 -3.56 -9.76
N ALA A 176 6.82 -3.40 -10.31
CA ALA A 176 7.57 -4.51 -10.88
C ALA A 176 7.90 -5.55 -9.80
N ALA A 177 7.87 -6.83 -10.17
CA ALA A 177 8.34 -7.89 -9.30
C ALA A 177 9.84 -7.71 -8.98
N PRO A 178 10.29 -8.02 -7.75
CA PRO A 178 11.70 -7.90 -7.41
C PRO A 178 12.53 -8.95 -8.16
N ASP A 179 13.74 -8.57 -8.57
CA ASP A 179 14.68 -9.47 -9.27
C ASP A 179 15.11 -10.68 -8.42
N ARG A 180 14.98 -10.56 -7.09
CA ARG A 180 15.29 -11.63 -6.13
C ARG A 180 14.24 -11.69 -5.04
N VAL A 181 13.72 -12.90 -4.81
CA VAL A 181 12.76 -13.18 -3.75
C VAL A 181 13.46 -13.93 -2.62
N ARG A 182 13.14 -13.56 -1.37
CA ARG A 182 13.49 -14.31 -0.16
C ARG A 182 12.26 -14.42 0.74
N VAL A 183 12.16 -15.51 1.47
CA VAL A 183 11.12 -15.64 2.51
C VAL A 183 11.43 -14.64 3.62
N LEU A 184 10.48 -13.74 3.91
CA LEU A 184 10.57 -12.83 5.05
C LEU A 184 10.09 -13.50 6.32
N TRP A 185 8.96 -14.21 6.23
CA TRP A 185 8.37 -15.02 7.29
C TRP A 185 7.48 -16.10 6.67
N ASP A 186 7.22 -17.15 7.45
CA ASP A 186 6.20 -18.16 7.19
C ASP A 186 5.33 -18.35 8.44
N ARG A 187 4.06 -18.71 8.22
CA ARG A 187 3.13 -18.96 9.34
C ARG A 187 2.17 -20.09 8.98
N ASP A 188 2.14 -21.10 9.85
CA ASP A 188 1.10 -22.11 9.82
C ASP A 188 -0.24 -21.50 10.27
N SER A 189 -1.21 -21.45 9.36
CA SER A 189 -2.57 -20.99 9.65
C SER A 189 -3.44 -22.06 10.31
N GLY A 190 -2.90 -23.27 10.54
CA GLY A 190 -3.54 -24.44 11.14
C GLY A 190 -4.15 -25.43 10.14
N LYS A 191 -4.80 -26.48 10.65
CA LYS A 191 -5.19 -27.69 9.88
C LYS A 191 -6.32 -27.51 8.86
N ARG A 192 -6.87 -26.32 8.68
CA ARG A 192 -8.05 -26.07 7.84
C ARG A 192 -7.65 -25.42 6.53
N GLU A 193 -8.37 -25.77 5.47
CA GLU A 193 -8.08 -25.38 4.11
C GLU A 193 -8.10 -23.85 3.97
N ILE A 194 -7.12 -23.32 3.22
CA ILE A 194 -7.08 -21.94 2.77
C ILE A 194 -7.56 -21.93 1.32
N GLY A 195 -8.74 -21.36 1.06
CA GLY A 195 -9.23 -21.11 -0.31
C GLY A 195 -9.31 -19.62 -0.66
N SER A 196 -8.96 -18.75 0.27
CA SER A 196 -9.00 -17.30 0.10
C SER A 196 -7.72 -16.75 -0.52
N THR A 197 -7.83 -15.62 -1.21
CA THR A 197 -6.70 -14.73 -1.47
C THR A 197 -6.53 -13.80 -0.27
N PRO A 198 -5.31 -13.57 0.23
CA PRO A 198 -5.08 -12.63 1.32
C PRO A 198 -5.47 -11.20 0.91
N ALA A 199 -6.01 -10.44 1.87
CA ALA A 199 -6.09 -8.98 1.76
C ALA A 199 -4.98 -8.35 2.61
N VAL A 200 -4.34 -7.31 2.11
CA VAL A 200 -3.24 -6.59 2.79
C VAL A 200 -3.64 -5.14 2.97
N ALA A 201 -3.67 -4.71 4.23
CA ALA A 201 -4.25 -3.43 4.63
C ALA A 201 -3.85 -3.08 6.07
N TYR A 202 -3.59 -1.79 6.34
CA TYR A 202 -3.28 -1.28 7.68
C TYR A 202 -2.07 -1.98 8.34
N GLY A 203 -1.07 -2.34 7.55
CA GLY A 203 0.09 -3.11 8.00
C GLY A 203 -0.23 -4.55 8.40
N LYS A 204 -1.41 -5.08 8.00
CA LYS A 204 -1.87 -6.43 8.34
C LYS A 204 -2.15 -7.25 7.09
N VAL A 205 -2.02 -8.57 7.22
CA VAL A 205 -2.46 -9.56 6.24
C VAL A 205 -3.69 -10.29 6.80
N PHE A 206 -4.81 -10.18 6.12
CA PHE A 206 -6.06 -10.85 6.47
C PHE A 206 -6.24 -12.10 5.60
N VAL A 207 -6.48 -13.24 6.24
CA VAL A 207 -6.64 -14.53 5.55
C VAL A 207 -7.86 -15.25 6.13
N THR A 208 -8.72 -15.76 5.25
CA THR A 208 -9.88 -16.58 5.64
C THR A 208 -9.62 -18.04 5.33
N THR A 209 -9.86 -18.91 6.31
CA THR A 209 -9.73 -20.36 6.21
C THR A 209 -11.08 -21.01 6.51
N MET A 210 -11.20 -22.32 6.30
CA MET A 210 -12.37 -23.10 6.74
C MET A 210 -12.52 -23.19 8.27
N GLY A 211 -11.52 -22.77 9.06
CA GLY A 211 -11.57 -22.73 10.52
C GLY A 211 -11.87 -21.35 11.11
N TRP A 212 -11.27 -20.32 10.52
CA TRP A 212 -11.19 -18.96 11.08
C TRP A 212 -10.72 -17.95 10.03
N THR A 213 -10.97 -16.67 10.31
CA THR A 213 -10.29 -15.53 9.69
C THR A 213 -9.19 -15.07 10.64
N LEU A 214 -7.98 -14.86 10.12
CA LEU A 214 -6.82 -14.33 10.85
C LEU A 214 -6.50 -12.91 10.38
N ALA A 215 -5.97 -12.10 11.28
CA ALA A 215 -5.10 -10.97 10.94
C ALA A 215 -3.68 -11.25 11.43
N LEU A 216 -2.73 -11.09 10.53
CA LEU A 216 -1.31 -11.24 10.79
C LEU A 216 -0.65 -9.87 10.65
N ASP A 217 0.38 -9.60 11.44
CA ASP A 217 1.31 -8.50 11.19
C ASP A 217 2.02 -8.72 9.84
N ALA A 218 2.00 -7.74 8.94
CA ALA A 218 2.54 -7.90 7.60
C ALA A 218 4.07 -8.02 7.57
N GLY A 219 4.77 -7.46 8.57
CA GLY A 219 6.23 -7.49 8.65
C GLY A 219 6.80 -8.78 9.22
N SER A 220 6.11 -9.40 10.17
CA SER A 220 6.59 -10.54 10.97
C SER A 220 5.75 -11.81 10.82
N GLY A 221 4.55 -11.71 10.25
CA GLY A 221 3.58 -12.81 10.17
C GLY A 221 3.01 -13.22 11.54
N GLN A 222 3.23 -12.45 12.62
CA GLN A 222 2.64 -12.73 13.93
C GLN A 222 1.12 -12.64 13.87
N VAL A 223 0.41 -13.62 14.45
CA VAL A 223 -1.05 -13.55 14.59
C VAL A 223 -1.39 -12.43 15.58
N LEU A 224 -2.07 -11.39 15.09
CA LEU A 224 -2.58 -10.29 15.91
C LEU A 224 -3.93 -10.66 16.52
N TRP A 225 -4.80 -11.25 15.71
CA TRP A 225 -6.07 -11.82 16.16
C TRP A 225 -6.54 -12.93 15.21
N ASN A 226 -7.45 -13.78 15.70
CA ASN A 226 -8.23 -14.70 14.88
C ASN A 226 -9.67 -14.78 15.40
N THR A 227 -10.59 -15.18 14.52
CA THR A 227 -11.98 -15.41 14.90
C THR A 227 -12.58 -16.57 14.12
N SER A 228 -13.31 -17.44 14.82
CA SER A 228 -14.07 -18.53 14.20
C SER A 228 -15.48 -18.11 13.78
N ARG A 229 -15.89 -16.85 14.03
CA ARG A 229 -17.18 -16.28 13.61
C ARG A 229 -17.24 -16.05 12.10
N ALA A 230 -16.08 -15.86 11.48
CA ALA A 230 -15.92 -15.72 10.04
C ALA A 230 -14.99 -16.85 9.56
N LYS A 231 -15.49 -17.74 8.71
CA LYS A 231 -14.71 -18.85 8.15
C LYS A 231 -15.35 -19.34 6.86
N GLY A 232 -14.54 -19.81 5.92
CA GLY A 232 -15.00 -20.24 4.60
C GLY A 232 -13.89 -20.12 3.55
N PHE A 233 -14.31 -20.05 2.28
CA PHE A 233 -13.41 -19.87 1.14
C PHE A 233 -13.43 -18.45 0.54
N SER A 234 -14.38 -17.62 0.95
CA SER A 234 -14.47 -16.23 0.51
C SER A 234 -13.19 -15.47 0.86
N SER A 235 -12.67 -14.67 -0.08
CA SER A 235 -11.54 -13.78 0.23
C SER A 235 -12.02 -12.58 1.03
N PRO A 236 -11.31 -12.15 2.08
CA PRO A 236 -11.68 -10.96 2.84
C PRO A 236 -11.62 -9.72 1.94
N ALA A 237 -12.53 -8.78 2.19
CA ALA A 237 -12.44 -7.41 1.69
C ALA A 237 -12.28 -6.47 2.88
N VAL A 238 -11.34 -5.54 2.79
CA VAL A 238 -11.02 -4.59 3.87
C VAL A 238 -11.48 -3.21 3.44
N PHE A 239 -12.35 -2.62 4.23
CA PHE A 239 -12.80 -1.25 4.01
C PHE A 239 -13.23 -0.61 5.32
N ASN A 240 -12.87 0.65 5.50
CA ASN A 240 -13.27 1.52 6.60
C ASN A 240 -13.13 0.85 7.97
N ASN A 241 -11.88 0.48 8.30
CA ASN A 241 -11.51 -0.17 9.57
C ASN A 241 -12.34 -1.44 9.82
N SER A 242 -12.66 -2.16 8.75
CA SER A 242 -13.51 -3.34 8.79
C SER A 242 -13.04 -4.40 7.81
N VAL A 243 -13.29 -5.66 8.16
CA VAL A 243 -13.04 -6.83 7.31
C VAL A 243 -14.37 -7.51 7.02
N TYR A 244 -14.70 -7.64 5.74
CA TYR A 244 -15.92 -8.26 5.25
C TYR A 244 -15.61 -9.64 4.69
N VAL A 245 -16.38 -10.65 5.10
CA VAL A 245 -16.15 -12.04 4.71
C VAL A 245 -17.47 -12.73 4.42
N GLY A 246 -17.54 -13.47 3.31
CA GLY A 246 -18.59 -14.46 3.08
C GLY A 246 -18.28 -15.76 3.83
N THR A 247 -19.22 -16.27 4.61
CA THR A 247 -18.98 -17.42 5.49
C THR A 247 -19.53 -18.73 4.92
N SER A 248 -18.97 -19.84 5.41
CA SER A 248 -19.45 -21.18 5.11
C SER A 248 -20.85 -21.46 5.64
N SER A 249 -21.32 -20.67 6.60
CA SER A 249 -22.70 -20.73 7.11
C SER A 249 -23.69 -19.92 6.27
N GLY A 250 -23.26 -19.29 5.17
CA GLY A 250 -24.18 -18.57 4.28
C GLY A 250 -24.52 -17.16 4.78
N THR A 251 -23.61 -16.57 5.54
CA THR A 251 -23.74 -15.22 6.10
C THR A 251 -22.61 -14.34 5.59
N VAL A 252 -22.86 -13.04 5.50
CA VAL A 252 -21.80 -12.04 5.36
C VAL A 252 -21.57 -11.48 6.75
N VAL A 253 -20.31 -11.32 7.12
CA VAL A 253 -19.91 -10.75 8.40
C VAL A 253 -19.04 -9.53 8.17
N ARG A 254 -19.19 -8.54 9.04
CA ARG A 254 -18.26 -7.43 9.20
C ARG A 254 -17.56 -7.56 10.53
N LEU A 255 -16.23 -7.63 10.48
CA LEU A 255 -15.36 -7.65 11.63
C LEU A 255 -14.67 -6.29 11.78
N ASN A 256 -14.31 -5.92 13.00
CA ASN A 256 -13.39 -4.84 13.26
C ASN A 256 -11.97 -5.28 12.84
N GLU A 257 -11.23 -4.43 12.12
CA GLU A 257 -9.90 -4.80 11.59
C GLU A 257 -8.80 -4.80 12.67
N THR A 258 -9.02 -4.10 13.78
CA THR A 258 -8.09 -3.97 14.90
C THR A 258 -8.06 -5.23 15.76
N ASP A 259 -9.22 -5.78 16.11
CA ASP A 259 -9.32 -6.87 17.10
C ASP A 259 -10.11 -8.11 16.62
N GLY A 260 -10.69 -8.07 15.42
CA GLY A 260 -11.49 -9.18 14.88
C GLY A 260 -12.87 -9.33 15.51
N ALA A 261 -13.32 -8.35 16.32
CA ALA A 261 -14.65 -8.36 16.91
C ALA A 261 -15.74 -8.32 15.83
N LEU A 262 -16.79 -9.12 16.01
CA LEU A 262 -17.95 -9.12 15.12
C LEU A 262 -18.74 -7.81 15.31
N LEU A 263 -18.81 -6.99 14.26
CA LEU A 263 -19.56 -5.74 14.25
C LEU A 263 -21.01 -5.95 13.78
N TRP A 264 -21.19 -6.73 12.72
CA TRP A 264 -22.52 -7.20 12.28
C TRP A 264 -22.43 -8.51 11.49
N GLU A 265 -23.55 -9.21 11.40
CA GLU A 265 -23.74 -10.40 10.56
C GLU A 265 -25.11 -10.35 9.87
N THR A 266 -25.13 -10.69 8.56
CA THR A 266 -26.34 -10.75 7.75
C THR A 266 -26.44 -12.12 7.09
N ARG A 267 -27.56 -12.82 7.31
CA ARG A 267 -27.82 -14.13 6.68
C ARG A 267 -28.42 -13.95 5.29
N LEU A 268 -27.73 -14.46 4.27
CA LEU A 268 -28.19 -14.38 2.88
C LEU A 268 -28.70 -15.73 2.33
N LEU A 269 -28.19 -16.86 2.86
CA LEU A 269 -28.62 -18.19 2.44
C LEU A 269 -29.40 -18.87 3.56
N ALA A 270 -30.69 -19.18 3.35
CA ALA A 270 -31.51 -19.89 4.33
C ALA A 270 -31.01 -21.32 4.59
N ARG A 271 -30.49 -21.98 3.55
CA ARG A 271 -29.80 -23.27 3.61
C ARG A 271 -28.51 -23.17 2.80
N THR A 272 -27.42 -23.69 3.35
CA THR A 272 -26.13 -23.74 2.66
C THR A 272 -25.99 -25.07 1.95
N SER A 273 -25.73 -25.02 0.64
CA SER A 273 -25.10 -26.14 -0.08
C SER A 273 -23.58 -25.93 -0.10
N PHE A 274 -22.83 -27.02 -0.22
CA PHE A 274 -21.36 -26.99 -0.31
C PHE A 274 -20.70 -26.18 0.81
N SER A 275 -19.99 -25.10 0.45
CA SER A 275 -19.13 -24.30 1.35
C SER A 275 -19.71 -22.91 1.65
N GLY A 276 -21.02 -22.73 1.52
CA GLY A 276 -21.71 -21.47 1.83
C GLY A 276 -21.45 -20.36 0.79
N ILE A 277 -21.19 -19.14 1.26
CA ILE A 277 -20.83 -18.01 0.36
C ILE A 277 -19.33 -18.11 0.05
N THR A 278 -19.01 -18.51 -1.18
CA THR A 278 -17.62 -18.65 -1.65
C THR A 278 -17.13 -17.45 -2.46
N SER A 279 -18.03 -16.61 -2.99
CA SER A 279 -17.64 -15.38 -3.66
C SER A 279 -17.03 -14.38 -2.67
N SER A 280 -16.03 -13.64 -3.09
CA SER A 280 -15.40 -12.58 -2.30
C SER A 280 -16.27 -11.31 -2.33
N PRO A 281 -16.51 -10.65 -1.18
CA PRO A 281 -17.16 -9.35 -1.17
C PRO A 281 -16.35 -8.32 -1.97
N LYS A 282 -17.06 -7.34 -2.54
CA LYS A 282 -16.51 -6.14 -3.16
C LYS A 282 -17.09 -4.93 -2.45
N VAL A 283 -16.23 -3.98 -2.07
CA VAL A 283 -16.66 -2.75 -1.41
C VAL A 283 -16.46 -1.57 -2.35
N ALA A 284 -17.55 -0.93 -2.72
CA ALA A 284 -17.56 0.24 -3.60
C ALA A 284 -18.72 1.15 -3.22
N PHE A 285 -18.53 2.46 -3.34
CA PHE A 285 -19.57 3.46 -3.05
C PHE A 285 -20.22 3.29 -1.66
N ASP A 286 -19.41 3.02 -0.64
CA ASP A 286 -19.84 2.73 0.75
C ASP A 286 -20.79 1.54 0.89
N ARG A 287 -20.81 0.62 -0.08
CA ARG A 287 -21.66 -0.58 -0.09
C ARG A 287 -20.84 -1.84 -0.30
N VAL A 288 -21.35 -2.94 0.27
CA VAL A 288 -20.75 -4.27 0.12
C VAL A 288 -21.58 -5.09 -0.85
N PHE A 289 -20.98 -5.49 -1.96
CA PHE A 289 -21.57 -6.37 -2.95
C PHE A 289 -21.01 -7.78 -2.78
N VAL A 290 -21.89 -8.78 -2.76
CA VAL A 290 -21.48 -10.19 -2.70
C VAL A 290 -22.39 -11.03 -3.58
N GLY A 291 -21.80 -11.96 -4.32
CA GLY A 291 -22.56 -12.96 -5.03
C GLY A 291 -23.11 -13.98 -4.05
N THR A 292 -24.33 -14.45 -4.26
CA THR A 292 -24.77 -15.67 -3.60
C THR A 292 -25.17 -16.67 -4.67
N PHE A 293 -24.88 -17.93 -4.40
CA PHE A 293 -25.31 -19.01 -5.26
C PHE A 293 -26.47 -19.72 -4.56
N ASN A 294 -27.66 -19.66 -5.16
CA ASN A 294 -28.73 -20.58 -4.84
C ASN A 294 -29.00 -21.43 -6.10
N GLU A 295 -29.10 -22.74 -5.94
CA GLU A 295 -29.46 -23.63 -7.06
C GLU A 295 -30.97 -23.67 -7.28
N THR A 296 -31.76 -22.97 -6.45
CA THR A 296 -33.23 -23.00 -6.49
C THR A 296 -33.87 -21.75 -7.10
N GLY A 297 -33.11 -20.80 -7.67
CA GLY A 297 -33.65 -19.61 -8.32
C GLY A 297 -34.32 -18.60 -7.38
N GLY A 298 -33.69 -18.26 -6.26
CA GLY A 298 -34.10 -17.15 -5.39
C GLY A 298 -33.87 -15.78 -6.05
N PRO A 299 -34.59 -14.72 -5.62
CA PRO A 299 -34.85 -13.51 -6.41
C PRO A 299 -33.65 -12.58 -6.68
N GLY A 300 -32.43 -12.92 -6.25
CA GLY A 300 -31.27 -12.05 -6.43
C GLY A 300 -31.47 -10.70 -5.74
N GLU A 301 -31.72 -10.69 -4.43
CA GLU A 301 -31.81 -9.44 -3.68
C GLU A 301 -30.41 -8.90 -3.39
N ALA A 302 -30.15 -7.68 -3.86
CA ALA A 302 -29.05 -6.87 -3.37
C ALA A 302 -29.41 -6.35 -1.97
N VAL A 303 -28.76 -6.87 -0.95
CA VAL A 303 -28.87 -6.30 0.40
C VAL A 303 -27.92 -5.11 0.47
N ALA A 304 -28.49 -3.91 0.53
CA ALA A 304 -27.79 -2.64 0.72
C ALA A 304 -27.40 -2.45 2.20
#